data_AF-A0A844Q675-F1
#
_entry.id   AF-A0A844Q675-F1
#
_cell.length_a   1.000
_cell.length_b   1.000
_cell.length_c   1.000
_cell.angle_alpha   90.00
_cell.angle_beta   90.00
_cell.angle_gamma   90.00
#
_symmetry.space_group_name_H-M   'P 1'
#
loop_
_entity.id
_entity.type
_entity.pdbx_description
1 polymer ?
#
loop_
_entity_poly.entity_id
_entity_poly.type
_entity_poly.pdbx_seq_one_letter_code
_entity_poly.pdbx_strand_id
1 'polypeptide(L)'
;MTHSMMEERTEAEQRLKERYAKIEMRQQVWMFTFTILLTLFSFGTVIAYQQEIEGFSRYFVLPVIFLLGAVQVGVQLYYFMHLKEKGHGIPQYFLYMGMIFGALLPLAMLTIVWW
;
A
#
# COMPACT_ATOMS: atom_id res chain seq x y z
N MET A 1 21.13 39.43 20.68
CA MET A 1 20.86 39.34 19.23
C MET A 1 20.88 37.90 18.70
N THR A 2 21.29 36.91 19.49
CA THR A 2 21.35 35.48 19.09
C THR A 2 20.09 34.68 19.42
N HIS A 3 19.27 35.14 20.39
CA HIS A 3 18.05 34.42 20.80
C HIS A 3 16.88 34.57 19.81
N SER A 4 16.73 35.73 19.15
CA SER A 4 15.64 35.95 18.17
C SER A 4 15.83 35.16 16.87
N MET A 5 17.07 34.85 16.49
CA MET A 5 17.39 34.06 15.30
C MET A 5 17.03 32.57 15.46
N MET A 6 16.95 32.07 16.70
CA MET A 6 16.58 30.68 17.00
C MET A 6 15.05 30.49 17.06
N GLU A 7 14.31 31.50 17.52
CA GLU A 7 12.83 31.49 17.48
C GLU A 7 12.29 31.63 16.05
N GLU A 8 12.85 32.51 15.22
CA GLU A 8 12.42 32.66 13.82
C GLU A 8 12.70 31.40 12.99
N ARG A 9 13.83 30.72 13.23
CA ARG A 9 14.13 29.38 12.67
C ARG A 9 13.03 28.38 13.07
N THR A 10 12.59 28.42 14.33
CA THR A 10 11.61 27.47 14.86
C THR A 10 10.22 27.67 14.25
N GLU A 11 9.73 28.91 14.15
CA GLU A 11 8.41 29.19 13.53
C GLU A 11 8.42 28.96 12.02
N ALA A 12 9.48 29.36 11.32
CA ALA A 12 9.61 29.14 9.88
C ALA A 12 9.71 27.64 9.55
N GLU A 13 10.47 26.87 10.35
CA GLU A 13 10.57 25.41 10.21
C GLU A 13 9.27 24.68 10.53
N GLN A 14 8.52 25.13 11.55
CA GLN A 14 7.19 24.59 11.86
C GLN A 14 6.21 24.80 10.70
N ARG A 15 6.16 26.01 10.14
CA ARG A 15 5.31 26.32 8.98
C ARG A 15 5.68 25.50 7.75
N LEU A 16 6.96 25.18 7.56
CA LEU A 16 7.41 24.27 6.50
C LEU A 16 6.96 22.84 6.76
N LYS A 17 7.13 22.31 7.98
CA LYS A 17 6.67 20.96 8.37
C LYS A 17 5.16 20.80 8.18
N GLU A 18 4.36 21.79 8.56
CA GLU A 18 2.91 21.78 8.32
C GLU A 18 2.54 21.73 6.84
N ARG A 19 3.28 22.46 5.99
CA ARG A 19 3.08 22.42 4.53
C ARG A 19 3.45 21.05 3.96
N TYR A 20 4.56 20.46 4.40
CA TYR A 20 4.95 19.11 3.99
C TYR A 20 3.95 18.05 4.44
N ALA A 21 3.50 18.10 5.70
CA ALA A 21 2.47 17.20 6.22
C ALA A 21 1.15 17.29 5.44
N LYS A 22 0.71 18.50 5.07
CA LYS A 22 -0.48 18.66 4.21
C LYS A 22 -0.30 18.04 2.83
N ILE A 23 0.89 18.12 2.24
CA ILE A 23 1.17 17.51 0.93
C ILE A 23 1.19 15.98 1.05
N GLU A 24 1.81 15.45 2.10
CA GLU A 24 1.88 14.02 2.41
C GLU A 24 0.48 13.43 2.64
N MET A 25 -0.35 14.09 3.46
CA MET A 25 -1.73 13.66 3.70
C MET A 25 -2.55 13.61 2.41
N ARG A 26 -2.36 14.56 1.49
CA ARG A 26 -3.05 14.50 0.18
C ARG A 26 -2.62 13.27 -0.63
N GLN A 27 -1.34 12.93 -0.64
CA GLN A 27 -0.86 11.73 -1.31
C GLN A 27 -1.43 10.46 -0.66
N GLN A 28 -1.48 10.40 0.67
CA GLN A 28 -2.06 9.27 1.39
C GLN A 28 -3.55 9.08 1.06
N VAL A 29 -4.32 10.17 0.99
CA VAL A 29 -5.74 10.12 0.61
C VAL A 29 -5.90 9.59 -0.83
N TRP A 30 -5.09 10.06 -1.78
CA TRP A 30 -5.12 9.53 -3.15
C TRP A 30 -4.86 8.03 -3.21
N MET A 31 -3.88 7.54 -2.46
CA MET A 31 -3.56 6.12 -2.42
C MET A 31 -4.64 5.30 -1.75
N PHE A 32 -5.20 5.79 -0.66
CA PHE A 32 -6.33 5.16 0.02
C PHE A 32 -7.55 5.06 -0.90
N THR A 33 -7.85 6.11 -1.66
CA THR A 33 -8.93 6.07 -2.66
C THR A 33 -8.61 5.07 -3.77
N PHE A 34 -7.38 5.07 -4.29
CA PHE A 34 -6.96 4.16 -5.35
C PHE A 34 -7.08 2.67 -4.94
N THR A 35 -6.64 2.32 -3.73
CA THR A 35 -6.69 0.95 -3.24
C THR A 35 -8.12 0.46 -3.07
N ILE A 36 -9.01 1.30 -2.54
CA ILE A 36 -10.45 1.00 -2.43
C ILE A 36 -11.09 0.81 -3.81
N LEU A 37 -10.79 1.67 -4.78
CA LEU A 37 -11.37 1.53 -6.12
C LEU A 37 -10.97 0.21 -6.79
N LEU A 38 -9.69 -0.16 -6.69
CA LEU A 38 -9.19 -1.42 -7.23
C LEU A 38 -9.78 -2.65 -6.52
N THR A 39 -10.02 -2.60 -5.20
CA THR A 39 -10.65 -3.72 -4.48
C THR A 39 -12.13 -3.84 -4.83
N LEU A 40 -12.86 -2.72 -4.94
CA LEU A 40 -14.23 -2.70 -5.43
C LEU A 40 -14.33 -3.27 -6.84
N PHE A 41 -13.40 -2.93 -7.73
CA PHE A 41 -13.32 -3.49 -9.08
C PHE A 41 -13.08 -5.00 -9.07
N SER A 42 -12.17 -5.48 -8.21
CA SER A 42 -11.90 -6.91 -8.03
C SER A 42 -13.14 -7.67 -7.56
N PHE A 43 -13.83 -7.17 -6.54
CA PHE A 43 -15.08 -7.78 -6.06
C PHE A 43 -16.21 -7.71 -7.09
N GLY A 44 -16.34 -6.60 -7.81
CA GLY A 44 -17.30 -6.48 -8.91
C GLY A 44 -17.08 -7.52 -9.99
N THR A 45 -15.81 -7.80 -10.32
CA THR A 45 -15.43 -8.86 -11.28
C THR A 45 -15.79 -10.26 -10.77
N VAL A 46 -15.60 -10.54 -9.48
CA VAL A 46 -16.01 -11.82 -8.86
C VAL A 46 -17.53 -11.97 -8.84
N ILE A 47 -18.26 -10.91 -8.49
CA ILE A 47 -19.72 -10.93 -8.46
C ILE A 47 -20.27 -11.14 -9.87
N ALA A 48 -19.71 -10.47 -10.88
CA ALA A 48 -20.07 -10.68 -12.29
C ALA A 48 -19.86 -12.12 -12.74
N TYR A 49 -18.77 -12.76 -12.27
CA TYR A 49 -18.53 -14.19 -12.47
C TYR A 49 -19.58 -15.07 -11.76
N GLN A 50 -19.93 -14.76 -10.51
CA GLN A 50 -20.93 -15.52 -9.74
C GLN A 50 -22.35 -15.39 -10.30
N GLN A 51 -22.68 -14.28 -10.95
CA GLN A 51 -23.98 -14.04 -11.60
C GLN A 51 -24.05 -14.61 -13.03
N GLU A 52 -23.08 -15.45 -13.42
CA GLU A 52 -23.01 -16.14 -14.73
C GLU A 52 -23.12 -15.19 -15.93
N ILE A 53 -22.60 -13.96 -15.82
CA ILE A 53 -22.61 -12.99 -16.92
C ILE A 53 -21.73 -13.52 -18.07
N GLU A 54 -22.29 -13.59 -19.27
CA GLU A 54 -21.59 -14.06 -20.47
C GLU A 54 -20.27 -13.29 -20.67
N GLY A 55 -19.15 -14.03 -20.74
CA GLY A 55 -17.80 -13.47 -20.91
C GLY A 55 -16.92 -13.50 -19.66
N PHE A 56 -17.49 -13.64 -18.46
CA PHE A 56 -16.72 -13.82 -17.22
C PHE A 56 -16.51 -15.31 -16.95
N SER A 57 -15.47 -15.90 -17.56
CA SER A 57 -15.05 -17.27 -17.26
C SER A 57 -14.09 -17.32 -16.07
N ARG A 58 -14.02 -18.45 -15.36
CA ARG A 58 -13.09 -18.70 -14.26
C ARG A 58 -11.64 -18.43 -14.67
N TYR A 59 -11.30 -18.80 -15.92
CA TYR A 59 -9.97 -18.63 -16.48
C TYR A 59 -9.59 -17.17 -16.76
N PHE A 60 -10.57 -16.27 -16.85
CA PHE A 60 -10.33 -14.83 -17.00
C PHE A 60 -10.29 -14.13 -15.64
N VAL A 61 -11.24 -14.47 -14.76
CA VAL A 61 -11.44 -13.81 -13.46
C VAL A 61 -10.27 -14.09 -12.51
N LEU A 62 -9.80 -15.34 -12.47
CA LEU A 62 -8.72 -15.74 -11.57
C LEU A 62 -7.40 -14.98 -11.83
N PRO A 63 -6.83 -14.94 -13.05
CA PRO A 63 -5.61 -14.18 -13.30
C PRO A 63 -5.79 -12.67 -13.12
N VAL A 64 -6.97 -12.11 -13.43
CA VAL A 64 -7.27 -10.69 -13.21
C VAL A 64 -7.20 -10.35 -11.72
N ILE A 65 -7.82 -11.13 -10.85
CA ILE A 65 -7.80 -10.90 -9.40
C ILE A 65 -6.39 -11.06 -8.83
N PHE A 66 -5.65 -12.09 -9.26
CA PHE A 66 -4.27 -12.29 -8.81
C PHE A 66 -3.37 -11.14 -9.24
N LEU A 67 -3.52 -10.64 -10.47
CA LEU A 67 -2.79 -9.47 -10.95
C LEU A 67 -3.13 -8.21 -10.15
N LEU A 68 -4.43 -7.94 -9.93
CA LEU A 68 -4.88 -6.81 -9.12
C LEU A 68 -4.38 -6.92 -7.67
N GLY A 69 -4.40 -8.12 -7.09
CA GLY A 69 -3.87 -8.39 -5.75
C GLY A 69 -2.36 -8.17 -5.65
N ALA A 70 -1.59 -8.58 -6.67
CA ALA A 70 -0.15 -8.31 -6.72
C ALA A 70 0.14 -6.80 -6.81
N VAL A 71 -0.62 -6.07 -7.64
CA VAL A 71 -0.55 -4.61 -7.72
C VAL A 71 -0.88 -3.97 -6.38
N GLN A 72 -1.90 -4.46 -5.68
CA GLN A 72 -2.25 -3.98 -4.34
C GLN A 72 -1.10 -4.14 -3.37
N VAL A 73 -0.50 -5.33 -3.25
CA VAL A 73 0.64 -5.57 -2.36
C VAL A 73 1.82 -4.66 -2.73
N GLY A 74 2.15 -4.53 -4.01
CA GLY A 74 3.24 -3.65 -4.46
C GLY A 74 3.00 -2.18 -4.10
N VAL A 75 1.79 -1.67 -4.36
CA VAL A 75 1.38 -0.31 -4.05
C VAL A 75 1.39 -0.05 -2.54
N GLN A 76 0.88 -0.99 -1.76
CA GLN A 76 0.88 -0.90 -0.30
C GLN A 76 2.32 -0.83 0.23
N LEU A 77 3.22 -1.69 -0.25
CA LEU A 77 4.62 -1.68 0.18
C LEU A 77 5.37 -0.41 -0.27
N TYR A 78 5.12 0.09 -1.49
CA TYR A 78 5.77 1.31 -2.01
C TYR A 78 5.37 2.58 -1.25
N TYR A 79 4.14 2.67 -0.74
CA TYR A 79 3.66 3.85 -0.01
C TYR A 79 3.78 3.74 1.51
N PHE A 80 3.64 2.53 2.10
CA PHE A 80 3.86 2.34 3.54
C PHE A 80 5.29 2.67 3.94
N MET A 81 6.25 2.39 3.07
CA MET A 81 7.60 2.88 3.25
C MET A 81 7.79 4.04 2.30
N HIS A 82 7.85 5.25 2.86
CA HIS A 82 8.40 6.47 2.29
C HIS A 82 9.85 6.25 1.76
N LEU A 83 10.03 5.36 0.78
CA LEU A 83 11.30 4.98 0.13
C LEU A 83 11.95 6.15 -0.62
N LYS A 84 11.34 7.34 -0.57
CA LYS A 84 11.91 8.59 -1.05
C LYS A 84 12.96 9.17 -0.09
N GLU A 85 13.00 8.75 1.18
CA GLU A 85 13.98 9.22 2.15
C GLU A 85 15.21 8.29 2.21
N LYS A 86 16.32 8.81 1.69
CA LYS A 86 17.63 8.18 1.69
C LYS A 86 18.10 7.94 3.14
N GLY A 87 18.46 6.69 3.46
CA GLY A 87 19.48 6.47 4.49
C GLY A 87 19.37 5.25 5.41
N HIS A 88 18.38 4.36 5.30
CA HIS A 88 18.26 3.27 6.26
C HIS A 88 17.99 1.94 5.53
N GLY A 89 19.03 1.09 5.41
CA GLY A 89 18.90 -0.25 4.82
C GLY A 89 18.05 -1.20 5.65
N ILE A 90 17.87 -0.93 6.94
CA ILE A 90 17.10 -1.78 7.88
C ILE A 90 15.62 -1.90 7.51
N PRO A 91 14.87 -0.80 7.20
CA PRO A 91 13.51 -0.87 6.67
C PRO A 91 13.35 -1.80 5.46
N GLN A 92 14.31 -1.75 4.52
CA GLN A 92 14.27 -2.58 3.32
C GLN A 92 14.46 -4.07 3.66
N TYR A 93 15.39 -4.42 4.56
CA TYR A 93 15.56 -5.79 5.02
C TYR A 93 14.32 -6.32 5.75
N PHE A 94 13.70 -5.49 6.59
CA PHE A 94 12.45 -5.86 7.27
C PHE A 94 11.30 -6.11 6.28
N LEU A 95 11.22 -5.33 5.19
CA LEU A 95 10.24 -5.51 4.12
C LEU A 95 10.39 -6.87 3.43
N TYR A 96 11.61 -7.25 3.03
CA TYR A 96 11.84 -8.54 2.39
C TYR A 96 11.49 -9.71 3.31
N MET A 97 11.85 -9.62 4.59
CA MET A 97 11.46 -10.62 5.58
C MET A 97 9.94 -10.65 5.76
N GLY A 98 9.30 -9.49 5.92
CA GLY A 98 7.85 -9.38 6.03
C GLY A 98 7.09 -9.93 4.83
N MET A 99 7.61 -9.75 3.61
CA MET A 99 7.05 -10.34 2.39
C MET A 99 7.19 -11.87 2.39
N ILE A 100 8.37 -12.39 2.76
CA ILE A 100 8.62 -13.84 2.83
C ILE A 100 7.70 -14.49 3.87
N PHE A 101 7.65 -13.96 5.09
CA PHE A 101 6.77 -14.48 6.14
C PHE A 101 5.29 -14.27 5.81
N GLY A 102 4.94 -13.13 5.21
CA GLY A 102 3.58 -12.82 4.77
C GLY A 102 3.06 -13.72 3.66
N ALA A 103 3.94 -14.27 2.81
CA ALA A 103 3.58 -15.29 1.83
C ALA A 103 3.59 -16.70 2.43
N LEU A 104 4.64 -17.04 3.19
CA LEU A 104 4.85 -18.40 3.71
C LEU A 104 3.89 -18.78 4.84
N LEU A 105 3.57 -17.86 5.75
CA LEU A 105 2.71 -18.18 6.90
C LEU A 105 1.27 -18.53 6.47
N PRO A 106 0.59 -17.75 5.62
CA PRO A 106 -0.72 -18.12 5.13
C PRO A 106 -0.69 -19.38 4.26
N LEU A 107 0.33 -19.55 3.41
CA LEU A 107 0.50 -20.77 2.62
C LEU A 107 0.67 -22.01 3.50
N ALA A 108 1.51 -21.94 4.53
CA ALA A 108 1.71 -23.01 5.49
C ALA A 108 0.41 -23.35 6.24
N MET A 109 -0.31 -22.33 6.72
CA MET A 109 -1.60 -22.52 7.39
C MET A 109 -2.66 -23.14 6.46
N LEU A 110 -2.74 -22.70 5.19
CA LEU A 110 -3.62 -23.32 4.21
C LEU A 110 -3.26 -24.78 3.96
N THR A 111 -1.97 -25.14 3.91
CA THR A 111 -1.55 -26.55 3.74
C THR A 111 -1.76 -27.42 4.98
N ILE A 112 -1.73 -26.83 6.18
CA ILE A 112 -1.87 -27.57 7.45
C ILE A 112 -3.35 -27.71 7.85
N VAL A 113 -4.21 -26.72 7.59
CA VAL A 113 -5.63 -26.75 8.03
C VAL A 113 -6.54 -27.47 7.04
N TRP A 114 -6.12 -27.62 5.78
CA TRP A 114 -6.95 -28.20 4.71
C TRP A 114 -6.94 -29.73 4.65
N TRP A 115 -6.18 -30.40 5.54
CA TRP A 115 -6.28 -31.84 5.81
C TRP A 115 -7.23 -32.07 6.99
#